data_AF-A0A812M453-F1
#
_entry.id   AF-A0A812M453-F1
#
_cell.length_a   1.000
_cell.length_b   1.000
_cell.length_c   1.000
_cell.angle_alpha   90.00
_cell.angle_beta   90.00
_cell.angle_gamma   90.00
#
_symmetry.space_group_name_H-M   'P 1'
#
loop_
_entity.id
_entity.type
_entity.pdbx_description
1 polymer ?
#
loop_
_entity_poly.entity_id
_entity_poly.type
_entity_poly.pdbx_seq_one_letter_code
_entity_poly.pdbx_strand_id
1 'polypeptide(L)'
;MADAVPPIVGVVGVGTIGSAVVRGLCKSGPETPPKGLRAVVLSPRGTAKAEALRSEFPKIVRVASSNREVVEEADCVLVSVLPQQAEMVLQDLAFRPDQEVISLVAGLSVQKLRDLCAPARSVSIAIPFPSVAKQSGAALLLQPGPGARAVFRLVGRHVAVEDSEHFRRLMCVSGLMGNFYKQQLTAQEQRHCVTVLVLEWLEEGGVPADTAAAWTSAAFGAFAADSAGATPHTFAELLAEQTAGGLNEKVWQLMEEDGNNDALRHVLEAVHHRLQHGAFDASLAPKVQRALGVQEQVPASFMALFTAWLSVWRRWRRRRSAL
;
A
#
# COMPACT_ATOMS: atom_id res chain seq x y z
N MET A 1 8.93 26.07 13.75
CA MET A 1 10.27 25.63 13.28
C MET A 1 10.06 24.36 12.49
N ALA A 2 10.66 24.21 11.31
CA ALA A 2 10.54 22.95 10.55
C ALA A 2 11.16 21.80 11.35
N ASP A 3 10.57 20.60 11.30
CA ASP A 3 11.13 19.45 12.04
C ASP A 3 12.54 19.14 11.54
N ALA A 4 13.51 19.17 12.45
CA ALA A 4 14.91 18.91 12.14
C ALA A 4 15.14 17.41 11.92
N VAL A 5 16.01 17.09 10.97
CA VAL A 5 16.41 15.71 10.69
C VAL A 5 17.23 15.18 11.88
N PRO A 6 16.90 13.99 12.42
CA PRO A 6 17.69 13.36 13.48
C PRO A 6 19.16 13.22 13.03
N PRO A 7 20.15 13.65 13.84
CA PRO A 7 21.55 13.60 13.42
C PRO A 7 22.05 12.18 13.14
N ILE A 8 21.60 11.19 13.90
CA ILE A 8 21.92 9.78 13.69
C ILE A 8 20.63 8.99 13.54
N VAL A 9 20.46 8.35 12.38
CA VAL A 9 19.35 7.43 12.11
C VAL A 9 19.85 6.00 12.20
N GLY A 10 19.36 5.26 13.18
CA GLY A 10 19.63 3.82 13.32
C GLY A 10 18.60 3.00 12.54
N VAL A 11 19.01 1.89 11.92
CA VAL A 11 18.11 0.98 11.21
C VAL A 11 18.28 -0.43 11.75
N VAL A 12 17.25 -0.91 12.44
CA VAL A 12 17.14 -2.29 12.93
C VAL A 12 16.36 -3.11 11.91
N GLY A 13 17.08 -3.94 11.15
CA GLY A 13 16.55 -4.76 10.06
C GLY A 13 16.74 -4.14 8.68
N VAL A 14 17.73 -4.61 7.91
CA VAL A 14 18.08 -4.06 6.60
C VAL A 14 17.39 -4.84 5.47
N GLY A 15 16.06 -4.91 5.56
CA GLY A 15 15.19 -5.51 4.55
C GLY A 15 14.97 -4.58 3.34
N THR A 16 14.04 -4.96 2.45
CA THR A 16 13.73 -4.17 1.24
C THR A 16 13.32 -2.73 1.56
N ILE A 17 12.41 -2.53 2.52
CA ILE A 17 11.95 -1.19 2.88
C ILE A 17 13.00 -0.41 3.67
N GLY A 18 13.67 -1.04 4.65
CA GLY A 18 14.77 -0.40 5.38
C GLY A 18 15.86 0.10 4.44
N SER A 19 16.31 -0.74 3.49
CA SER A 19 17.27 -0.31 2.47
C SER A 19 16.74 0.79 1.55
N ALA A 20 15.44 0.77 1.21
CA ALA A 20 14.84 1.81 0.38
C ALA A 20 14.86 3.17 1.09
N VAL A 21 14.53 3.22 2.39
CA VAL A 21 14.58 4.46 3.17
C VAL A 21 16.03 4.97 3.25
N VAL A 22 17.01 4.10 3.51
CA VAL A 22 18.43 4.49 3.56
C VAL A 22 18.89 5.09 2.23
N ARG A 23 18.57 4.45 1.09
CA ARG A 23 18.89 5.00 -0.24
C ARG A 23 18.23 6.35 -0.48
N GLY A 24 16.96 6.50 -0.09
CA GLY A 24 16.24 7.76 -0.18
C GLY A 24 16.90 8.88 0.62
N LEU A 25 17.32 8.58 1.86
CA LEU A 25 18.03 9.52 2.73
C LEU A 25 19.39 9.92 2.15
N CYS A 26 20.08 9.02 1.46
CA CYS A 26 21.42 9.26 0.92
C CYS A 26 21.42 9.70 -0.56
N LYS A 27 20.26 9.85 -1.20
CA LYS A 27 20.16 10.09 -2.66
C LYS A 27 20.81 11.39 -3.13
N SER A 28 20.99 12.39 -2.25
CA SER A 28 21.77 13.61 -2.55
C SER A 28 23.23 13.34 -2.96
N GLY A 29 23.70 12.10 -2.79
CA GLY A 29 24.96 11.58 -3.30
C GLY A 29 25.84 11.07 -2.15
N PRO A 30 26.82 10.20 -2.45
CA PRO A 30 27.74 9.65 -1.44
C PRO A 30 28.59 10.72 -0.74
N GLU A 31 28.67 11.91 -1.33
CA GLU A 31 29.52 13.03 -0.92
C GLU A 31 28.79 14.11 -0.13
N THR A 32 27.44 14.12 -0.11
CA THR A 32 26.67 15.23 0.47
C THR A 32 25.44 14.72 1.21
N PRO A 33 25.56 14.47 2.53
CA PRO A 33 24.41 14.17 3.38
C PRO A 33 23.34 15.26 3.30
N PRO A 34 22.05 14.92 3.49
CA PRO A 34 21.04 15.92 3.82
C PRO A 34 21.49 16.76 5.02
N LYS A 35 21.25 18.07 4.95
CA LYS A 35 21.60 18.98 6.05
C LYS A 35 20.98 18.50 7.36
N GLY A 36 21.83 18.26 8.36
CA GLY A 36 21.43 17.78 9.68
C GLY A 36 21.67 16.28 9.91
N LEU A 37 21.69 15.45 8.85
CA LEU A 37 22.00 14.03 8.96
C LEU A 37 23.53 13.83 8.99
N ARG A 38 24.04 13.25 10.08
CA ARG A 38 25.48 12.97 10.27
C ARG A 38 25.83 11.52 9.97
N ALA A 39 24.98 10.57 10.34
CA ALA A 39 25.24 9.15 10.16
C ALA A 39 23.94 8.34 10.02
N VAL A 40 24.07 7.21 9.31
CA VAL A 40 23.08 6.14 9.25
C VAL A 40 23.75 4.85 9.74
N VAL A 41 23.23 4.31 10.84
CA VAL A 41 23.81 3.14 11.52
C VAL A 41 22.94 1.92 11.25
N LEU A 42 23.49 0.92 10.57
CA LEU A 42 22.75 -0.26 10.15
C LEU A 42 23.02 -1.44 11.08
N SER A 43 21.97 -2.19 11.43
CA SER A 43 22.14 -3.49 12.09
C SER A 43 22.90 -4.49 11.19
N PRO A 44 23.73 -5.39 11.76
CA PRO A 44 24.52 -6.34 10.98
C PRO A 44 23.69 -7.51 10.41
N ARG A 45 22.50 -7.77 10.96
CA ARG A 45 21.61 -8.86 10.50
C ARG A 45 21.06 -8.52 9.10
N GLY A 46 21.57 -9.19 8.08
CA GLY A 46 21.36 -8.86 6.66
C GLY A 46 22.63 -8.40 5.93
N THR A 47 23.79 -8.91 6.34
CA THR A 47 25.15 -8.46 5.99
C THR A 47 25.31 -8.00 4.55
N ALA A 48 24.86 -8.78 3.55
CA ALA A 48 25.01 -8.40 2.14
C ALA A 48 24.35 -7.06 1.77
N LYS A 49 23.12 -6.78 2.24
CA LYS A 49 22.43 -5.51 1.95
C LYS A 49 23.00 -4.35 2.75
N ALA A 50 23.33 -4.59 4.02
CA ALA A 50 23.95 -3.57 4.87
C ALA A 50 25.33 -3.16 4.33
N GLU A 51 26.12 -4.14 3.90
CA GLU A 51 27.44 -3.93 3.33
C GLU A 51 27.39 -3.26 1.94
N ALA A 52 26.41 -3.63 1.11
CA ALA A 52 26.14 -2.93 -0.14
C ALA A 52 25.82 -1.46 0.10
N LEU A 53 24.96 -1.13 1.08
CA LEU A 53 24.64 0.26 1.43
C LEU A 53 25.85 1.02 1.99
N ARG A 54 26.66 0.36 2.83
CA ARG A 54 27.92 0.93 3.33
C ARG A 54 28.89 1.25 2.18
N SER A 55 28.95 0.38 1.18
CA SER A 55 29.80 0.55 0.01
C SER A 55 29.26 1.64 -0.93
N GLU A 56 27.94 1.75 -1.05
CA GLU A 56 27.24 2.77 -1.85
C GLU A 56 27.39 4.17 -1.22
N PHE A 57 27.42 4.27 0.11
CA PHE A 57 27.46 5.55 0.86
C PHE A 57 28.48 5.56 2.02
N PRO A 58 29.79 5.40 1.74
CA PRO A 58 30.81 5.12 2.77
C PRO A 58 31.07 6.25 3.77
N LYS A 59 30.67 7.49 3.46
CA LYS A 59 30.87 8.66 4.34
C LYS A 59 29.81 8.80 5.44
N ILE A 60 28.64 8.18 5.25
CA ILE A 60 27.47 8.39 6.12
C ILE A 60 26.91 7.07 6.64
N VAL A 61 26.98 5.99 5.86
CA VAL A 61 26.47 4.68 6.26
C VAL A 61 27.61 3.88 6.90
N ARG A 62 27.34 3.34 8.08
CA ARG A 62 28.17 2.31 8.72
C ARG A 62 27.33 1.14 9.22
N VAL A 63 27.97 -0.01 9.39
CA VAL A 63 27.35 -1.22 9.93
C VAL A 63 27.84 -1.39 11.37
N ALA A 64 26.90 -1.49 12.31
CA ALA A 64 27.17 -1.74 13.72
C ALA A 64 27.48 -3.22 13.98
N SER A 65 28.11 -3.53 15.11
CA SER A 65 28.39 -4.90 15.57
C SER A 65 27.16 -5.64 16.08
N SER A 66 26.10 -4.91 16.49
CA SER A 66 24.86 -5.49 17.01
C SER A 66 23.67 -4.54 16.87
N ASN A 67 22.45 -5.04 17.05
CA ASN A 67 21.26 -4.18 17.14
C ASN A 67 21.31 -3.25 18.36
N ARG A 68 22.02 -3.64 19.44
CA ARG A 68 22.17 -2.82 20.64
C ARG A 68 22.97 -1.56 20.35
N GLU A 69 24.12 -1.72 19.67
CA GLU A 69 24.94 -0.59 19.23
C GLU A 69 24.15 0.37 18.30
N VAL A 70 23.28 -0.15 17.43
CA VAL A 70 22.39 0.69 16.60
C VAL A 70 21.51 1.60 17.48
N VAL A 71 20.86 1.02 18.50
CA VAL A 71 19.98 1.77 19.40
C VAL A 71 20.79 2.70 20.30
N GLU A 72 21.95 2.28 20.80
CA GLU A 72 22.80 3.09 21.69
C GLU A 72 23.28 4.38 21.01
N GLU A 73 23.50 4.38 19.70
CA GLU A 73 24.02 5.56 18.99
C GLU A 73 22.96 6.41 18.28
N ALA A 74 21.80 5.84 17.95
CA ALA A 74 20.79 6.55 17.17
C ALA A 74 20.07 7.63 17.98
N ASP A 75 19.73 8.75 17.33
CA ASP A 75 18.76 9.73 17.82
C ASP A 75 17.33 9.31 17.42
N CYS A 76 17.21 8.63 16.28
CA CYS A 76 15.96 8.07 15.77
C CYS A 76 16.20 6.64 15.26
N VAL A 77 15.39 5.68 15.71
CA VAL A 77 15.51 4.26 15.33
C VAL A 77 14.39 3.88 14.36
N LEU A 78 14.76 3.45 13.15
CA LEU A 78 13.88 2.79 12.20
C LEU A 78 13.85 1.28 12.48
N VAL A 79 12.67 0.73 12.75
CA VAL A 79 12.48 -0.71 12.96
C VAL A 79 11.85 -1.30 11.70
N SER A 80 12.60 -2.09 10.94
CA SER A 80 12.19 -2.69 9.67
C SER A 80 12.46 -4.20 9.60
N VAL A 81 12.27 -4.89 10.72
CA VAL A 81 12.25 -6.36 10.79
C VAL A 81 10.91 -6.93 10.33
N LEU A 82 10.82 -8.25 10.16
CA LEU A 82 9.55 -8.89 9.84
C LEU A 82 8.57 -8.85 11.04
N PRO A 83 7.25 -8.83 10.81
CA PRO A 83 6.26 -8.79 11.89
C PRO A 83 6.46 -9.85 12.97
N GLN A 84 6.79 -11.08 12.58
CA GLN A 84 7.00 -12.19 13.52
C GLN A 84 8.26 -12.05 14.36
N GLN A 85 9.20 -11.18 13.95
CA GLN A 85 10.46 -10.94 14.64
C GLN A 85 10.42 -9.72 15.54
N ALA A 86 9.45 -8.82 15.36
CA ALA A 86 9.45 -7.50 15.98
C ALA A 86 9.50 -7.55 17.51
N GLU A 87 8.63 -8.35 18.13
CA GLU A 87 8.56 -8.44 19.59
C GLU A 87 9.87 -8.98 20.20
N MET A 88 10.37 -10.11 19.69
CA MET A 88 11.63 -10.71 20.13
C MET A 88 12.80 -9.75 19.98
N VAL A 89 12.90 -9.07 18.82
CA VAL A 89 14.02 -8.15 18.57
C VAL A 89 13.95 -6.92 19.46
N LEU A 90 12.76 -6.35 19.68
CA LEU A 90 12.62 -5.11 20.45
C LEU A 90 12.77 -5.31 21.96
N GLN A 91 12.34 -6.45 22.50
CA GLN A 91 12.50 -6.77 23.93
C GLN A 91 13.95 -6.83 24.39
N ASP A 92 14.88 -7.16 23.49
CA ASP A 92 16.31 -7.28 23.77
C ASP A 92 17.08 -5.95 23.69
N LEU A 93 16.39 -4.83 23.41
CA LEU A 93 16.98 -3.52 23.17
C LEU A 93 16.64 -2.53 24.29
N ALA A 94 17.65 -1.74 24.69
CA ALA A 94 17.50 -0.69 25.69
C ALA A 94 17.37 0.66 24.99
N PHE A 95 16.13 1.15 24.86
CA PHE A 95 15.86 2.48 24.32
C PHE A 95 16.15 3.57 25.35
N ARG A 96 16.30 4.81 24.88
CA ARG A 96 16.60 5.98 25.72
C ARG A 96 15.48 7.02 25.65
N PRO A 97 15.26 7.82 26.71
CA PRO A 97 14.15 8.77 26.77
C PRO A 97 14.26 9.96 25.82
N ASP A 98 15.40 10.18 25.18
CA ASP A 98 15.64 11.21 24.17
C ASP A 98 15.31 10.75 22.73
N GLN A 99 15.13 9.44 22.51
CA GLN A 99 15.01 8.86 21.17
C GLN A 99 13.59 8.86 20.61
N GLU A 100 13.49 8.94 19.30
CA GLU A 100 12.27 8.59 18.56
C GLU A 100 12.38 7.19 17.94
N VAL A 101 11.28 6.46 17.89
CA VAL A 101 11.21 5.15 17.22
C VAL A 101 10.15 5.18 16.12
N ILE A 102 10.52 4.72 14.94
CA ILE A 102 9.65 4.64 13.77
C ILE A 102 9.57 3.17 13.36
N SER A 103 8.40 2.56 13.52
CA SER A 103 8.14 1.20 13.06
C SER A 103 7.69 1.20 11.60
N LEU A 104 8.38 0.40 10.79
CA LEU A 104 8.01 0.02 9.43
C LEU A 104 7.37 -1.37 9.39
N VAL A 105 7.08 -1.94 10.57
CA VAL A 105 6.57 -3.29 10.74
C VAL A 105 5.05 -3.29 10.56
N ALA A 106 4.57 -4.05 9.58
CA ALA A 106 3.14 -4.22 9.35
C ALA A 106 2.45 -4.92 10.53
N GLY A 107 1.30 -4.39 10.97
CA GLY A 107 0.43 -5.03 11.96
C GLY A 107 0.81 -4.82 13.43
N LEU A 108 1.92 -4.12 13.73
CA LEU A 108 2.25 -3.76 15.11
C LEU A 108 1.41 -2.56 15.55
N SER A 109 0.74 -2.63 16.70
CA SER A 109 -0.05 -1.49 17.22
C SER A 109 0.86 -0.44 17.86
N VAL A 110 0.42 0.83 17.86
CA VAL A 110 1.19 1.92 18.48
C VAL A 110 1.39 1.66 19.98
N GLN A 111 0.37 1.13 20.66
CA GLN A 111 0.49 0.81 22.09
C GLN A 111 1.55 -0.27 22.33
N LYS A 112 1.51 -1.37 21.57
CA LYS A 112 2.50 -2.45 21.71
C LYS A 112 3.91 -1.94 21.40
N LEU A 113 4.07 -1.11 20.38
CA LEU A 113 5.34 -0.48 20.05
C LEU A 113 5.83 0.43 21.19
N ARG A 114 4.95 1.22 21.80
CA ARG A 114 5.26 2.08 22.95
C ARG A 114 5.75 1.25 24.14
N ASP A 115 5.09 0.14 24.44
CA ASP A 115 5.45 -0.76 25.54
C ASP A 115 6.81 -1.43 25.28
N LEU A 116 7.06 -1.90 24.05
CA LEU A 116 8.31 -2.55 23.66
C LEU A 116 9.50 -1.59 23.59
N CYS A 117 9.25 -0.31 23.32
CA CYS A 117 10.30 0.69 23.12
C CYS A 117 10.43 1.68 24.28
N ALA A 118 9.75 1.46 25.41
CA ALA A 118 9.93 2.29 26.59
C ALA A 118 11.41 2.27 27.04
N PRO A 119 11.99 3.42 27.46
CA PRO A 119 11.37 4.72 27.71
C PRO A 119 11.41 5.72 26.52
N ALA A 120 11.50 5.30 25.26
CA ALA A 120 11.61 6.21 24.11
C ALA A 120 10.60 7.39 24.14
N ARG A 121 11.07 8.58 23.74
CA ARG A 121 10.31 9.84 23.76
C ARG A 121 8.98 9.73 23.02
N SER A 122 9.03 9.15 21.83
CA SER A 122 7.86 8.98 20.97
C SER A 122 8.05 7.78 20.06
N VAL A 123 6.92 7.16 19.73
CA VAL A 123 6.85 6.07 18.76
C VAL A 123 5.88 6.42 17.64
N SER A 124 6.20 6.02 16.42
CA SER A 124 5.38 6.28 15.23
C SER A 124 5.35 5.04 14.36
N ILE A 125 4.26 4.84 13.62
CA ILE A 125 4.18 3.81 12.57
C ILE A 125 4.27 4.50 11.23
N ALA A 126 5.06 3.94 10.31
CA ALA A 126 5.18 4.43 8.96
C ALA A 126 5.07 3.28 7.95
N ILE A 127 4.27 3.49 6.90
CA ILE A 127 4.09 2.55 5.80
C ILE A 127 4.50 3.25 4.50
N PRO A 128 5.79 3.17 4.14
CA PRO A 128 6.29 3.69 2.86
C PRO A 128 6.19 2.67 1.73
N PHE A 129 6.01 3.18 0.52
CA PHE A 129 6.26 2.39 -0.69
C PHE A 129 7.77 2.30 -0.99
N PRO A 130 8.24 1.23 -1.67
CA PRO A 130 9.65 1.09 -2.06
C PRO A 130 10.22 2.26 -2.87
N SER A 131 9.38 3.05 -3.53
CA SER A 131 9.75 4.25 -4.28
C SER A 131 10.40 5.36 -3.43
N VAL A 132 10.35 5.28 -2.09
CA VAL A 132 11.13 6.17 -1.20
C VAL A 132 12.63 6.12 -1.48
N ALA A 133 13.14 5.00 -2.02
CA ALA A 133 14.53 4.90 -2.50
C ALA A 133 14.90 5.94 -3.56
N LYS A 134 13.90 6.43 -4.31
CA LYS A 134 14.07 7.39 -5.40
C LYS A 134 13.67 8.81 -4.98
N GLN A 135 13.38 9.08 -3.71
CA GLN A 135 12.82 10.35 -3.21
C GLN A 135 11.49 10.78 -3.88
N SER A 136 10.85 9.88 -4.61
CA SER A 136 9.55 10.10 -5.26
C SER A 136 8.46 9.22 -4.63
N GLY A 137 8.74 8.66 -3.46
CA GLY A 137 7.81 7.76 -2.76
C GLY A 137 6.72 8.49 -1.99
N ALA A 138 5.74 7.71 -1.57
CA ALA A 138 4.72 8.12 -0.61
C ALA A 138 4.83 7.27 0.65
N ALA A 139 4.60 7.88 1.81
CA ALA A 139 4.51 7.20 3.09
C ALA A 139 3.27 7.65 3.87
N LEU A 140 2.57 6.69 4.48
CA LEU A 140 1.53 6.98 5.46
C LEU A 140 2.11 6.89 6.86
N LEU A 141 1.86 7.90 7.70
CA LEU A 141 2.39 7.98 9.06
C LEU A 141 1.25 8.04 10.09
N LEU A 142 1.35 7.24 11.16
CA LEU A 142 0.47 7.28 12.32
C LEU A 142 1.22 7.86 13.52
N GLN A 143 0.64 8.89 14.13
CA GLN A 143 1.19 9.62 15.28
C GLN A 143 2.66 10.00 15.10
N PRO A 144 3.05 10.68 13.99
CA PRO A 144 4.45 10.96 13.74
C PRO A 144 5.01 12.05 14.65
N GLY A 145 6.13 11.73 15.32
CA GLY A 145 6.98 12.72 15.97
C GLY A 145 7.74 13.60 14.95
N PRO A 146 8.44 14.65 15.42
CA PRO A 146 9.23 15.55 14.55
C PRO A 146 10.26 14.80 13.71
N GLY A 147 10.98 13.84 14.29
CA GLY A 147 11.96 13.02 13.58
C GLY A 147 11.34 12.20 12.45
N ALA A 148 10.17 11.60 12.69
CA ALA A 148 9.44 10.85 11.67
C ALA A 148 9.03 11.73 10.48
N ARG A 149 8.48 12.92 10.74
CA ARG A 149 8.10 13.87 9.68
C ARG A 149 9.33 14.34 8.89
N ALA A 150 10.43 14.62 9.59
CA ALA A 150 11.68 15.04 8.96
C ALA A 150 12.28 13.96 8.06
N VAL A 151 12.38 12.71 8.55
CA VAL A 151 12.88 11.56 7.79
C VAL A 151 12.04 11.34 6.53
N PHE A 152 10.70 11.28 6.67
CA PHE A 152 9.85 10.97 5.52
C PHE A 152 9.74 12.11 4.51
N ARG A 153 9.91 13.36 4.93
CA ARG A 153 10.03 14.52 4.04
C ARG A 153 11.26 14.45 3.13
N LEU A 154 12.37 13.85 3.58
CA LEU A 154 13.57 13.70 2.77
C LEU A 154 13.44 12.63 1.67
N VAL A 155 12.54 11.65 1.87
CA VAL A 155 12.42 10.48 0.98
C VAL A 155 11.14 10.50 0.12
N GLY A 156 10.35 11.57 0.21
CA GLY A 156 9.21 11.81 -0.66
C GLY A 156 8.06 12.53 0.03
N ARG A 157 6.85 12.33 -0.53
CA ARG A 157 5.61 12.85 0.07
C ARG A 157 5.20 11.95 1.24
N HIS A 158 4.59 12.53 2.25
CA HIS A 158 3.97 11.75 3.31
C HIS A 158 2.63 12.34 3.72
N VAL A 159 1.73 11.46 4.15
CA VAL A 159 0.45 11.82 4.76
C VAL A 159 0.52 11.37 6.21
N ALA A 160 0.19 12.28 7.14
CA ALA A 160 0.23 12.02 8.57
C ALA A 160 -1.17 12.09 9.16
N VAL A 161 -1.50 11.13 10.01
CA VAL A 161 -2.74 11.10 10.79
C VAL A 161 -2.43 10.75 12.24
N GLU A 162 -3.23 11.28 13.16
CA GLU A 162 -3.12 10.97 14.59
C GLU A 162 -4.05 9.82 15.01
N ASP A 163 -5.13 9.64 14.25
CA ASP A 163 -6.17 8.64 14.51
C ASP A 163 -5.91 7.31 13.80
N SER A 164 -6.09 6.22 14.54
CA SER A 164 -5.79 4.86 14.06
C SER A 164 -6.84 4.32 13.09
N GLU A 165 -8.09 4.78 13.17
CA GLU A 165 -9.16 4.42 12.23
C GLU A 165 -8.94 5.10 10.87
N HIS A 166 -8.62 6.40 10.86
CA HIS A 166 -8.20 7.11 9.65
C HIS A 166 -7.00 6.43 8.99
N PHE A 167 -5.99 6.05 9.78
CA PHE A 167 -4.83 5.32 9.27
C PHE A 167 -5.22 3.99 8.61
N ARG A 168 -6.08 3.19 9.26
CA ARG A 168 -6.55 1.91 8.69
C ARG A 168 -7.33 2.11 7.38
N ARG A 169 -8.15 3.15 7.25
CA ARG A 169 -8.85 3.45 5.99
C ARG A 169 -7.90 3.88 4.88
N LEU A 170 -6.93 4.74 5.18
CA LEU A 170 -5.91 5.16 4.21
C LEU A 170 -5.04 3.97 3.77
N MET A 171 -4.75 3.03 4.67
CA MET A 171 -4.05 1.78 4.33
C MET A 171 -4.78 0.92 3.30
N CYS A 172 -6.12 0.92 3.29
CA CYS A 172 -6.89 0.21 2.26
C CYS A 172 -6.55 0.73 0.85
N VAL A 173 -6.39 2.04 0.71
CA VAL A 173 -5.98 2.67 -0.56
C VAL A 173 -4.58 2.22 -0.96
N SER A 174 -3.65 2.08 -0.01
CA SER A 174 -2.31 1.57 -0.31
C SER A 174 -2.31 0.15 -0.89
N GLY A 175 -3.30 -0.67 -0.51
CA GLY A 175 -3.50 -2.02 -1.07
C GLY A 175 -3.87 -2.03 -2.55
N LEU A 176 -4.43 -0.92 -3.08
CA LEU A 176 -4.79 -0.79 -4.50
C LEU A 176 -3.57 -0.81 -5.44
N MET A 177 -2.35 -0.70 -4.91
CA MET A 177 -1.12 -0.95 -5.69
C MET A 177 -1.16 -2.30 -6.42
N GLY A 178 -1.65 -3.36 -5.76
CA GLY A 178 -1.80 -4.67 -6.39
C GLY A 178 -2.79 -4.67 -7.54
N ASN A 179 -3.92 -3.96 -7.37
CA ASN A 179 -4.90 -3.75 -8.44
C ASN A 179 -4.32 -2.94 -9.60
N PHE A 180 -3.57 -1.88 -9.31
CA PHE A 180 -2.92 -1.03 -10.31
C PHE A 180 -1.96 -1.83 -11.20
N TYR A 181 -1.10 -2.67 -10.61
CA TYR A 181 -0.21 -3.54 -11.38
C TYR A 181 -0.97 -4.63 -12.14
N LYS A 182 -2.05 -5.18 -11.58
CA LYS A 182 -2.86 -6.18 -12.29
C LYS A 182 -3.60 -5.57 -13.49
N GLN A 183 -4.05 -4.32 -13.41
CA GLN A 183 -4.64 -3.62 -14.57
C GLN A 183 -3.63 -3.40 -15.69
N GLN A 184 -2.39 -2.99 -15.35
CA GLN A 184 -1.30 -2.90 -16.33
C GLN A 184 -1.01 -4.26 -16.98
N LEU A 185 -0.89 -5.29 -16.15
CA LEU A 185 -0.64 -6.65 -16.63
C LEU A 185 -1.75 -7.13 -17.58
N THR A 186 -3.01 -6.95 -17.20
CA THR A 186 -4.18 -7.34 -18.02
C THR A 186 -4.29 -6.54 -19.32
N ALA A 187 -3.70 -5.34 -19.38
CA ALA A 187 -3.56 -4.62 -20.65
C ALA A 187 -2.41 -5.16 -21.53
N GLN A 188 -1.40 -5.84 -20.95
CA GLN A 188 -0.07 -5.99 -21.53
C GLN A 188 0.32 -7.38 -22.08
N GLU A 189 0.11 -8.53 -21.41
CA GLU A 189 0.88 -9.78 -21.71
C GLU A 189 0.11 -10.97 -22.34
N GLN A 190 0.79 -11.79 -23.17
CA GLN A 190 0.59 -13.23 -23.38
C GLN A 190 1.59 -14.07 -22.58
N ARG A 191 1.22 -15.30 -22.15
CA ARG A 191 2.18 -16.44 -22.04
C ARG A 191 1.62 -17.83 -22.27
N HIS A 192 2.52 -18.67 -22.81
CA HIS A 192 2.45 -20.12 -22.99
C HIS A 192 2.31 -20.89 -21.67
N CYS A 193 1.21 -21.63 -21.49
CA CYS A 193 1.18 -22.88 -20.74
C CYS A 193 0.04 -23.76 -21.24
N VAL A 194 0.33 -25.04 -21.43
CA VAL A 194 -0.61 -26.07 -21.84
C VAL A 194 -1.72 -26.15 -20.78
N THR A 195 -2.97 -26.26 -21.22
CA THR A 195 -4.16 -26.78 -20.48
C THR A 195 -5.28 -25.85 -19.96
N VAL A 196 -5.28 -24.51 -20.03
CA VAL A 196 -6.54 -23.73 -19.87
C VAL A 196 -6.44 -22.36 -20.58
N LEU A 197 -7.32 -22.09 -21.55
CA LEU A 197 -7.40 -20.83 -22.31
C LEU A 197 -8.06 -19.71 -21.47
N VAL A 198 -7.34 -18.59 -21.28
CA VAL A 198 -7.89 -17.31 -20.81
C VAL A 198 -7.24 -16.19 -21.67
N LEU A 199 -8.03 -15.26 -22.18
CA LEU A 199 -7.76 -14.29 -23.28
C LEU A 199 -7.29 -12.90 -22.75
N GLU A 200 -6.38 -12.15 -23.42
CA GLU A 200 -5.96 -10.74 -23.11
C GLU A 200 -5.50 -9.87 -24.34
N TRP A 201 -5.79 -8.54 -24.34
CA TRP A 201 -6.20 -7.73 -25.54
C TRP A 201 -5.13 -7.10 -26.49
N LEU A 202 -4.02 -6.49 -26.02
CA LEU A 202 -3.07 -5.77 -26.92
C LEU A 202 -2.22 -6.71 -27.79
N GLU A 203 -1.64 -7.75 -27.18
CA GLU A 203 -0.87 -8.77 -27.90
C GLU A 203 -1.79 -9.65 -28.77
N GLU A 204 -3.02 -9.94 -28.32
CA GLU A 204 -4.07 -10.53 -29.17
C GLU A 204 -4.39 -9.66 -30.40
N GLY A 205 -4.35 -8.35 -30.22
CA GLY A 205 -4.46 -7.37 -31.31
C GLY A 205 -3.22 -7.29 -32.22
N GLY A 206 -2.17 -8.06 -31.96
CA GLY A 206 -0.94 -8.13 -32.77
C GLY A 206 0.15 -7.13 -32.37
N VAL A 207 0.07 -6.47 -31.21
CA VAL A 207 1.11 -5.55 -30.73
C VAL A 207 2.30 -6.35 -30.16
N PRO A 208 3.56 -6.06 -30.54
CA PRO A 208 4.73 -6.73 -29.95
C PRO A 208 4.86 -6.47 -28.45
N ALA A 209 5.25 -7.48 -27.68
CA ALA A 209 5.33 -7.44 -26.21
C ALA A 209 6.15 -6.26 -25.66
N ASP A 210 7.34 -6.00 -26.22
CA ASP A 210 8.18 -4.87 -25.78
C ASP A 210 7.50 -3.52 -26.04
N THR A 211 6.71 -3.42 -27.11
CA THR A 211 5.94 -2.20 -27.45
C THR A 211 4.75 -2.04 -26.52
N ALA A 212 3.99 -3.11 -26.25
CA ALA A 212 2.88 -3.12 -25.31
C ALA A 212 3.35 -2.73 -23.90
N ALA A 213 4.49 -3.29 -23.45
CA ALA A 213 5.11 -2.97 -22.17
C ALA A 213 5.56 -1.51 -22.08
N ALA A 214 6.27 -1.02 -23.09
CA ALA A 214 6.74 0.36 -23.14
C ALA A 214 5.58 1.36 -23.10
N TRP A 215 4.54 1.15 -23.92
CA TRP A 215 3.38 2.04 -23.96
C TRP A 215 2.56 1.99 -22.68
N THR A 216 2.25 0.80 -22.16
CA THR A 216 1.48 0.62 -20.93
C THR A 216 2.17 1.31 -19.75
N SER A 217 3.48 1.11 -19.60
CA SER A 217 4.28 1.76 -18.57
C SER A 217 4.28 3.29 -18.70
N ALA A 218 4.50 3.81 -19.92
CA ALA A 218 4.52 5.24 -20.17
C ALA A 218 3.16 5.91 -19.91
N ALA A 219 2.07 5.30 -20.39
CA ALA A 219 0.70 5.82 -20.25
C ALA A 219 0.26 5.86 -18.78
N PHE A 220 0.38 4.74 -18.05
CA PHE A 220 0.03 4.71 -16.63
C PHE A 220 0.94 5.62 -15.78
N GLY A 221 2.20 5.77 -16.18
CA GLY A 221 3.12 6.73 -15.58
C GLY A 221 2.65 8.17 -15.75
N ALA A 222 2.17 8.55 -16.94
CA ALA A 222 1.61 9.87 -17.21
C ALA A 222 0.34 10.14 -16.39
N PHE A 223 -0.59 9.17 -16.33
CA PHE A 223 -1.83 9.32 -15.54
C PHE A 223 -1.54 9.53 -14.05
N ALA A 224 -0.56 8.79 -13.51
CA ALA A 224 -0.12 8.95 -12.13
C ALA A 224 0.61 10.29 -11.89
N ALA A 225 1.27 10.85 -12.91
CA ALA A 225 1.94 12.14 -12.83
C ALA A 225 0.94 13.31 -12.79
N ASP A 226 -0.11 13.28 -13.62
CA ASP A 226 -1.14 14.33 -13.66
C ASP A 226 -1.93 14.43 -12.34
N SER A 227 -2.15 13.29 -11.69
CA SER A 227 -2.82 13.21 -10.39
C SER A 227 -1.88 13.45 -9.18
N ALA A 228 -0.61 13.74 -9.41
CA ALA A 228 0.37 13.83 -8.34
C ALA A 228 0.23 15.13 -7.53
N GLY A 229 -0.02 15.00 -6.22
CA GLY A 229 -0.14 16.16 -5.33
C GLY A 229 -1.56 16.73 -5.30
N ALA A 230 -2.54 15.85 -5.54
CA ALA A 230 -3.94 16.14 -5.54
C ALA A 230 -4.42 16.92 -4.29
N THR A 231 -5.33 17.84 -4.54
CA THR A 231 -6.21 18.47 -3.54
C THR A 231 -7.56 17.73 -3.53
N PRO A 232 -8.51 18.09 -2.64
CA PRO A 232 -9.84 17.47 -2.63
C PRO A 232 -10.62 17.57 -3.94
N HIS A 233 -10.27 18.49 -4.85
CA HIS A 233 -10.99 18.71 -6.11
C HIS A 233 -10.29 18.13 -7.34
N THR A 234 -8.98 17.83 -7.25
CA THR A 234 -8.14 17.47 -8.40
C THR A 234 -8.70 16.32 -9.22
N PHE A 235 -9.23 15.27 -8.60
CA PHE A 235 -9.76 14.12 -9.35
C PHE A 235 -11.06 14.43 -10.10
N ALA A 236 -11.92 15.29 -9.53
CA ALA A 236 -13.14 15.72 -10.20
C ALA A 236 -12.82 16.65 -11.39
N GLU A 237 -11.82 17.52 -11.22
CA GLU A 237 -11.31 18.39 -12.28
C GLU A 237 -10.71 17.57 -13.44
N LEU A 238 -9.84 16.59 -13.14
CA LEU A 238 -9.26 15.69 -14.15
C LEU A 238 -10.31 14.89 -14.94
N LEU A 239 -11.45 14.56 -14.33
CA LEU A 239 -12.58 13.94 -15.04
C LEU A 239 -13.32 14.95 -15.92
N ALA A 240 -13.55 16.16 -15.41
CA ALA A 240 -14.27 17.22 -16.12
C ALA A 240 -13.49 17.78 -17.33
N GLU A 241 -12.16 17.72 -17.31
CA GLU A 241 -11.30 18.15 -18.42
C GLU A 241 -11.32 17.20 -19.63
N GLN A 242 -11.91 16.01 -19.50
CA GLN A 242 -11.98 15.04 -20.59
C GLN A 242 -12.90 15.53 -21.72
N THR A 243 -12.52 15.24 -22.96
CA THR A 243 -13.34 15.55 -24.13
C THR A 243 -14.68 14.82 -24.05
N ALA A 244 -15.79 15.57 -24.04
CA ALA A 244 -17.14 15.02 -24.03
C ALA A 244 -17.38 14.09 -25.23
N GLY A 245 -17.90 12.88 -24.96
CA GLY A 245 -18.05 11.79 -25.92
C GLY A 245 -16.75 11.11 -26.33
N GLY A 246 -15.61 11.51 -25.74
CA GLY A 246 -14.29 10.98 -26.04
C GLY A 246 -14.03 9.59 -25.44
N LEU A 247 -12.93 8.97 -25.86
CA LEU A 247 -12.56 7.61 -25.42
C LEU A 247 -12.35 7.52 -23.90
N ASN A 248 -11.69 8.53 -23.29
CA ASN A 248 -11.44 8.53 -21.85
C ASN A 248 -12.75 8.53 -21.05
N GLU A 249 -13.71 9.36 -21.46
CA GLU A 249 -15.03 9.41 -20.82
C GLU A 249 -15.76 8.07 -20.97
N LYS A 250 -15.79 7.55 -22.21
CA LYS A 250 -16.55 6.34 -22.49
C LYS A 250 -16.02 5.11 -21.77
N VAL A 251 -14.70 5.00 -21.58
CA VAL A 251 -14.08 3.87 -20.87
C VAL A 251 -14.56 3.82 -19.42
N TRP A 252 -14.50 4.92 -18.66
CA TRP A 252 -14.91 4.86 -17.24
C TRP A 252 -16.42 4.66 -17.09
N GLN A 253 -17.25 5.20 -18.00
CA GLN A 253 -18.70 4.95 -18.02
C GLN A 253 -19.01 3.46 -18.24
N LEU A 254 -18.36 2.82 -19.22
CA LEU A 254 -18.55 1.38 -19.48
C LEU A 254 -18.07 0.51 -18.29
N MET A 255 -16.97 0.90 -17.65
CA MET A 255 -16.50 0.21 -16.44
C MET A 255 -17.46 0.41 -15.27
N GLU A 256 -18.06 1.58 -15.13
CA GLU A 256 -19.09 1.84 -14.13
C GLU A 256 -20.35 1.00 -14.38
N GLU A 257 -20.81 0.92 -15.63
CA GLU A 257 -21.92 0.04 -16.05
C GLU A 257 -21.65 -1.44 -15.74
N ASP A 258 -20.39 -1.89 -15.86
CA ASP A 258 -19.95 -3.25 -15.49
C ASP A 258 -19.80 -3.46 -13.96
N GLY A 259 -20.08 -2.42 -13.16
CA GLY A 259 -20.04 -2.47 -11.70
C GLY A 259 -18.62 -2.40 -11.11
N ASN A 260 -17.64 -1.87 -11.85
CA ASN A 260 -16.25 -1.77 -11.39
C ASN A 260 -16.10 -0.86 -10.17
N ASN A 261 -16.83 0.26 -10.12
CA ASN A 261 -16.81 1.20 -8.99
C ASN A 261 -17.36 0.57 -7.70
N ASP A 262 -18.43 -0.21 -7.81
CA ASP A 262 -18.99 -0.97 -6.69
C ASP A 262 -18.04 -2.08 -6.24
N ALA A 263 -17.42 -2.80 -7.19
CA ALA A 263 -16.42 -3.81 -6.88
C ALA A 263 -15.24 -3.22 -6.10
N LEU A 264 -14.74 -2.04 -6.49
CA LEU A 264 -13.70 -1.33 -5.76
C LEU A 264 -14.15 -1.00 -4.33
N ARG A 265 -15.36 -0.47 -4.14
CA ARG A 265 -15.92 -0.19 -2.80
C ARG A 265 -15.98 -1.44 -1.93
N HIS A 266 -16.51 -2.54 -2.45
CA HIS A 266 -16.59 -3.80 -1.71
C HIS A 266 -15.21 -4.36 -1.31
N VAL A 267 -14.22 -4.25 -2.20
CA VAL A 267 -12.83 -4.66 -1.89
C VAL A 267 -12.26 -3.80 -0.76
N LEU A 268 -12.46 -2.49 -0.79
CA LEU A 268 -11.98 -1.59 0.25
C LEU A 268 -12.59 -1.93 1.62
N GLU A 269 -13.90 -2.20 1.67
CA GLU A 269 -14.58 -2.63 2.90
C GLU A 269 -14.07 -3.99 3.42
N ALA A 270 -13.89 -4.98 2.53
CA ALA A 270 -13.36 -6.29 2.92
C ALA A 270 -11.92 -6.19 3.46
N VAL A 271 -11.08 -5.35 2.87
CA VAL A 271 -9.71 -5.08 3.34
C VAL A 271 -9.73 -4.30 4.66
N HIS A 272 -10.61 -3.32 4.81
CA HIS A 272 -10.77 -2.57 6.05
C HIS A 272 -11.18 -3.49 7.22
N HIS A 273 -12.14 -4.38 6.98
CA HIS A 273 -12.52 -5.42 7.93
C HIS A 273 -11.32 -6.30 8.32
N ARG A 274 -10.49 -6.73 7.35
CA ARG A 274 -9.27 -7.51 7.60
C ARG A 274 -8.26 -6.76 8.47
N LEU A 275 -8.14 -5.44 8.30
CA LEU A 275 -7.25 -4.60 9.11
C LEU A 275 -7.80 -4.38 10.53
N GLN A 276 -9.12 -4.35 10.70
CA GLN A 276 -9.76 -4.23 12.01
C GLN A 276 -9.73 -5.55 12.81
N HIS A 277 -10.06 -6.66 12.17
CA HIS A 277 -10.37 -7.92 12.86
C HIS A 277 -9.32 -9.03 12.67
N GLY A 278 -8.28 -8.78 11.87
CA GLY A 278 -7.21 -9.76 11.67
C GLY A 278 -7.53 -10.88 10.67
N ALA A 279 -8.75 -10.95 10.14
CA ALA A 279 -9.17 -11.94 9.14
C ALA A 279 -10.14 -11.35 8.10
N PHE A 280 -10.15 -11.94 6.90
CA PHE A 280 -11.16 -11.61 5.88
C PHE A 280 -12.50 -12.23 6.29
N ASP A 281 -13.59 -11.49 6.07
CA ASP A 281 -14.94 -12.02 6.17
C ASP A 281 -15.45 -12.42 4.80
N ALA A 282 -15.85 -13.69 4.66
CA ALA A 282 -16.43 -14.22 3.43
C ALA A 282 -17.76 -13.54 3.06
N SER A 283 -18.51 -13.01 4.03
CA SER A 283 -19.76 -12.27 3.81
C SER A 283 -19.53 -10.96 3.06
N LEU A 284 -18.35 -10.34 3.25
CA LEU A 284 -17.95 -9.08 2.61
C LEU A 284 -17.28 -9.29 1.24
N ALA A 285 -17.16 -10.53 0.76
CA ALA A 285 -16.55 -10.78 -0.54
C ALA A 285 -17.33 -10.06 -1.67
N PRO A 286 -16.65 -9.40 -2.63
CA PRO A 286 -17.35 -8.63 -3.68
C PRO A 286 -18.38 -9.43 -4.47
N LYS A 287 -18.15 -10.73 -4.69
CA LYS A 287 -19.11 -11.63 -5.34
C LYS A 287 -20.42 -11.81 -4.53
N VAL A 288 -20.33 -11.83 -3.21
CA VAL A 288 -21.48 -11.96 -2.30
C VAL A 288 -22.24 -10.65 -2.26
N GLN A 289 -21.53 -9.53 -2.12
CA GLN A 289 -22.12 -8.19 -2.11
C GLN A 289 -22.86 -7.87 -3.41
N ARG A 290 -22.29 -8.22 -4.57
CA ARG A 290 -22.99 -8.08 -5.86
C ARG A 290 -24.27 -8.92 -5.92
N ALA A 291 -24.25 -10.15 -5.42
CA ALA A 291 -25.45 -11.00 -5.42
C ALA A 291 -26.57 -10.42 -4.53
N LEU A 292 -26.22 -9.79 -3.40
CA LEU A 292 -27.18 -9.12 -2.51
C LEU A 292 -27.74 -7.84 -3.12
N GLY A 293 -26.91 -7.00 -3.73
CA GLY A 293 -27.36 -5.78 -4.42
C GLY A 293 -28.30 -6.07 -5.60
N VAL A 294 -28.05 -7.16 -6.34
CA VAL A 294 -28.97 -7.64 -7.39
C VAL A 294 -30.32 -8.06 -6.80
N GLN A 295 -30.35 -8.67 -5.61
CA GLN A 295 -31.61 -9.05 -4.95
C GLN A 295 -32.43 -7.84 -4.47
N GLU A 296 -31.79 -6.77 -3.99
CA GLU A 296 -32.47 -5.53 -3.61
C GLU A 296 -33.03 -4.75 -4.82
N GLN A 297 -32.40 -4.89 -5.99
CA GLN A 297 -32.85 -4.25 -7.23
C GLN A 297 -33.97 -5.02 -7.96
N VAL A 298 -34.30 -6.26 -7.57
CA VAL A 298 -35.47 -6.97 -8.12
C VAL A 298 -36.74 -6.34 -7.54
N PRO A 299 -37.63 -5.74 -8.35
CA PRO A 299 -38.86 -5.15 -7.84
C PRO A 299 -39.68 -6.18 -7.08
N ALA A 300 -40.26 -5.82 -5.94
CA ALA A 300 -41.13 -6.72 -5.16
C ALA A 300 -42.28 -7.31 -6.01
N SER A 301 -42.72 -6.58 -7.03
CA SER A 301 -43.70 -7.04 -8.03
C SER A 301 -43.19 -8.21 -8.88
N PHE A 302 -41.90 -8.25 -9.23
CA PHE A 302 -41.30 -9.35 -9.98
C PHE A 302 -41.14 -10.61 -9.12
N MET A 303 -40.75 -10.46 -7.84
CA MET A 303 -40.70 -11.57 -6.88
C MET A 303 -42.10 -12.15 -6.57
N ALA A 304 -43.12 -11.29 -6.50
CA ALA A 304 -44.51 -11.71 -6.37
C ALA A 304 -45.00 -12.51 -7.59
N LEU A 305 -44.69 -12.04 -8.82
CA LEU A 305 -45.03 -12.73 -10.06
C LEU A 305 -44.31 -14.09 -10.19
N PHE A 306 -43.03 -14.15 -9.83
CA PHE A 306 -42.26 -15.39 -9.85
C PHE A 306 -42.81 -16.41 -8.85
N THR A 307 -43.18 -15.97 -7.64
CA THR A 307 -43.79 -16.82 -6.61
C THR A 307 -45.17 -17.32 -7.05
N ALA A 308 -45.98 -16.46 -7.65
CA ALA A 308 -47.27 -16.84 -8.22
C ALA A 308 -47.11 -17.86 -9.35
N TRP A 309 -46.18 -17.65 -10.28
CA TRP A 309 -45.87 -18.58 -11.37
C TRP A 309 -45.39 -19.94 -10.84
N LEU A 310 -44.48 -19.97 -9.87
CA LEU A 310 -44.02 -21.19 -9.20
C LEU A 310 -45.18 -21.96 -8.55
N SER A 311 -46.15 -21.26 -7.95
CA SER A 311 -47.32 -21.89 -7.34
C SER A 311 -48.24 -22.56 -8.38
N VAL A 312 -48.39 -21.93 -9.56
CA VAL A 312 -49.17 -22.45 -10.68
C VAL A 312 -48.47 -23.65 -11.30
N TRP A 313 -47.16 -23.54 -11.54
CA TRP A 313 -46.34 -24.62 -12.05
C TRP A 313 -46.33 -25.85 -11.12
N ARG A 314 -46.19 -25.65 -9.80
CA ARG A 314 -46.29 -26.74 -8.81
C ARG A 314 -47.67 -27.41 -8.80
N ARG A 315 -48.76 -26.64 -8.97
CA ARG A 315 -50.12 -27.19 -9.07
C ARG A 315 -50.33 -27.99 -10.36
N TRP A 316 -49.85 -27.46 -11.49
CA TRP A 316 -49.88 -28.15 -12.77
C TRP A 316 -49.07 -29.47 -12.73
N ARG A 317 -47.86 -29.43 -12.17
CA ARG A 317 -47.00 -30.62 -12.00
C ARG A 317 -47.67 -31.70 -11.15
N ARG A 318 -48.29 -31.34 -10.01
CA ARG A 318 -49.03 -32.30 -9.16
C ARG A 318 -50.21 -32.92 -9.88
N ARG A 319 -50.95 -32.16 -10.69
CA ARG A 319 -52.06 -32.70 -11.51
C ARG A 319 -51.58 -33.66 -12.60
N ARG A 320 -50.39 -33.41 -13.17
CA ARG A 320 -49.77 -34.30 -14.16
C ARG A 320 -49.20 -35.59 -13.58
N SER A 321 -48.83 -35.60 -12.29
CA SER A 321 -48.33 -36.79 -11.59
C SER A 321 -49.44 -37.65 -10.97
N ALA A 322 -50.70 -37.22 -11.07
CA ALA A 322 -51.88 -37.93 -10.57
C ALA A 322 -52.75 -38.51 -11.72
N LEU A 323 -52.26 -38.40 -12.96
CA LEU A 323 -52.74 -39.07 -14.17
C LEU A 323 -51.73 -40.16 -14.53
#